data_AF-A0AAA9T0L9-F1
#
_entry.id   AF-A0AAA9T0L9-F1
#
_cell.length_a   1.000
_cell.length_b   1.000
_cell.length_c   1.000
_cell.angle_alpha   90.00
_cell.angle_beta   90.00
_cell.angle_gamma   90.00
#
_symmetry.space_group_name_H-M   'P 1'
#
loop_
_entity.id
_entity.type
_entity.pdbx_description
1 polymer ?
#
loop_
_entity_poly.entity_id
_entity_poly.type
_entity_poly.pdbx_seq_one_letter_code
_entity_poly.pdbx_strand_id
1 'polypeptide(L)'
;MTPKCCFLGFLLSVLLPGVVETQPANESLKPQRVHFQSRNFHNILRWQPGQACLGNNSIYFVQYKMYGERQWKNKETCWGIREFFCDLTNETSDIWEPYYGRVKTALAGIHSGWTMTQRFIPWWERAKGV
;
A
#
# COMPACT_ATOMS: atom_id res chain seq x y z
N MET A 1 -61.39 33.38 2.07
CA MET A 1 -60.98 33.04 0.68
C MET A 1 -60.25 31.70 0.73
N THR A 2 -60.86 30.67 0.15
CA THR A 2 -60.22 29.40 -0.24
C THR A 2 -60.64 29.13 -1.70
N PRO A 3 -59.90 28.34 -2.49
CA PRO A 3 -60.06 26.88 -2.39
C PRO A 3 -58.78 26.05 -2.51
N LYS A 4 -58.89 24.81 -2.03
CA LYS A 4 -57.96 23.68 -2.21
C LYS A 4 -57.78 23.34 -3.70
N CYS A 5 -56.61 22.80 -4.05
CA CYS A 5 -56.51 21.68 -4.99
C CYS A 5 -55.49 20.66 -4.48
N CYS A 6 -56.01 19.49 -4.08
CA CYS A 6 -55.26 18.26 -3.99
C CYS A 6 -54.81 17.86 -5.40
N PHE A 7 -53.51 17.62 -5.60
CA PHE A 7 -53.03 16.92 -6.79
C PHE A 7 -52.15 15.75 -6.35
N LEU A 8 -52.56 14.56 -6.81
CA LEU A 8 -51.79 13.32 -6.80
C LEU A 8 -50.40 13.55 -7.42
N GLY A 9 -49.36 12.86 -6.93
CA GLY A 9 -48.11 12.82 -7.69
C GLY A 9 -46.91 12.20 -6.98
N PHE A 10 -46.72 10.90 -7.22
CA PHE A 10 -45.45 10.15 -7.29
C PHE A 10 -44.44 10.23 -6.12
N LEU A 11 -44.36 9.13 -5.35
CA LEU A 11 -43.12 8.68 -4.70
C LEU A 11 -42.05 8.45 -5.78
N LEU A 12 -41.18 9.42 -6.02
CA LEU A 12 -39.90 9.15 -6.67
C LEU A 12 -38.93 8.63 -5.61
N SER A 13 -39.02 7.34 -5.31
CA SER A 13 -37.87 6.61 -4.79
C SER A 13 -36.80 6.68 -5.88
N VAL A 14 -35.92 7.68 -5.80
CA VAL A 14 -34.70 7.72 -6.59
C VAL A 14 -33.85 6.56 -6.09
N LEU A 15 -34.01 5.41 -6.75
CA LEU A 15 -33.04 4.33 -6.70
C LEU A 15 -31.80 4.90 -7.39
N LEU A 16 -30.90 5.50 -6.61
CA LEU A 16 -29.55 5.74 -7.08
C LEU A 16 -29.01 4.36 -7.48
N PRO A 17 -28.69 4.10 -8.77
CA PRO A 17 -27.90 2.93 -9.08
C PRO A 17 -26.63 3.12 -8.28
N GLY A 18 -26.41 2.21 -7.31
CA GLY A 18 -25.18 2.20 -6.55
C GLY A 18 -24.06 2.28 -7.56
N VAL A 19 -23.33 3.39 -7.54
CA VAL A 19 -22.07 3.47 -8.24
C VAL A 19 -21.25 2.39 -7.57
N VAL A 20 -21.19 1.22 -8.21
CA VAL A 20 -20.12 0.27 -7.97
C VAL A 20 -18.90 1.08 -8.39
N GLU A 21 -18.25 1.68 -7.40
CA GLU A 21 -16.99 2.35 -7.57
C GLU A 21 -16.02 1.24 -7.96
N THR A 22 -15.94 0.98 -9.27
CA THR A 22 -14.87 0.20 -9.86
C THR A 22 -13.62 1.00 -9.54
N GLN A 23 -12.99 0.68 -8.42
CA GLN A 23 -11.65 1.18 -8.13
C GLN A 23 -10.83 0.89 -9.38
N PRO A 24 -10.12 1.89 -9.93
CA PRO A 24 -9.32 1.67 -11.12
C PRO A 24 -8.44 0.45 -10.87
N ALA A 25 -8.34 -0.45 -11.84
CA ALA A 25 -7.69 -1.76 -11.68
C ALA A 25 -6.29 -1.67 -11.03
N ASN A 26 -5.61 -0.53 -11.14
CA ASN A 26 -4.31 -0.26 -10.54
C ASN A 26 -4.34 -0.14 -9.00
N GLU A 27 -5.47 0.25 -8.39
CA GLU A 27 -5.62 0.35 -6.93
C GLU A 27 -5.82 -1.02 -6.29
N SER A 28 -6.61 -1.92 -6.91
CA SER A 28 -6.80 -3.29 -6.40
C SER A 28 -5.55 -4.17 -6.52
N LEU A 29 -4.55 -3.74 -7.31
CA LEU A 29 -3.23 -4.37 -7.42
C LEU A 29 -2.23 -3.90 -6.35
N LYS A 30 -2.56 -2.87 -5.56
CA LYS A 30 -1.61 -2.31 -4.59
C LYS A 30 -1.29 -3.30 -3.49
N PRO A 31 0.00 -3.48 -3.14
CA PRO A 31 0.39 -4.26 -1.99
C PRO A 31 -0.29 -3.76 -0.73
N GLN A 32 -0.72 -4.70 0.11
CA GLN A 32 -1.41 -4.43 1.36
C GLN A 32 -0.51 -4.67 2.56
N ARG A 33 -0.90 -4.12 3.71
CA ARG A 33 -0.22 -4.31 5.01
C ARG A 33 1.30 -4.18 4.89
N VAL A 34 1.77 -3.15 4.21
CA VAL A 34 3.21 -2.91 4.03
C VAL A 34 3.80 -2.39 5.34
N HIS A 35 4.73 -3.13 5.92
CA HIS A 35 5.35 -2.79 7.21
C HIS A 35 6.78 -3.33 7.31
N PHE A 36 7.58 -2.75 8.19
CA PHE A 36 8.85 -3.32 8.59
C PHE A 36 8.65 -4.34 9.71
N GLN A 37 9.38 -5.44 9.64
CA GLN A 37 9.61 -6.37 10.73
C GLN A 37 11.11 -6.29 11.08
N SER A 38 11.42 -5.93 12.31
CA SER A 38 12.80 -5.81 12.79
C SER A 38 13.09 -6.78 13.93
N ARG A 39 14.20 -7.50 13.86
CA ARG A 39 14.73 -8.32 14.96
C ARG A 39 16.24 -8.21 15.00
N ASN A 40 16.80 -7.74 16.11
CA ASN A 40 18.25 -7.53 16.24
C ASN A 40 18.85 -6.70 15.07
N PHE A 41 18.14 -5.65 14.65
CA PHE A 41 18.48 -4.80 13.51
C PHE A 41 18.47 -5.48 12.13
N HIS A 42 18.05 -6.74 12.05
CA HIS A 42 17.68 -7.34 10.79
C HIS A 42 16.31 -6.80 10.39
N ASN A 43 16.29 -5.95 9.37
CA ASN A 43 15.14 -5.11 9.02
C ASN A 43 14.54 -5.56 7.68
N ILE A 44 13.42 -6.28 7.77
CA ILE A 44 12.74 -6.86 6.61
C ILE A 44 11.47 -6.08 6.32
N LEU A 45 11.33 -5.56 5.10
CA LEU A 45 10.07 -5.02 4.61
C LEU A 45 9.16 -6.17 4.19
N ARG A 46 7.92 -6.21 4.69
CA ARG A 46 6.91 -7.23 4.36
C ARG A 46 5.63 -6.61 3.84
N TRP A 47 4.91 -7.36 3.02
CA TRP A 47 3.59 -6.97 2.51
C TRP A 47 2.71 -8.19 2.24
N GLN A 48 1.45 -7.91 1.91
CA GLN A 48 0.49 -8.86 1.36
C GLN A 48 0.17 -8.47 -0.09
N PRO A 49 -0.23 -9.44 -0.94
CA PRO A 49 -0.68 -9.13 -2.29
C PRO A 49 -1.91 -8.19 -2.29
N GLY A 50 -2.10 -7.47 -3.40
CA GLY A 50 -3.35 -6.72 -3.64
C GLY A 50 -4.54 -7.66 -3.82
N GLN A 51 -5.76 -7.16 -3.63
CA GLN A 51 -6.99 -7.98 -3.72
C GLN A 51 -7.14 -8.67 -5.08
N ALA A 52 -6.71 -8.02 -6.16
CA ALA A 52 -6.79 -8.58 -7.51
C ALA A 52 -5.61 -9.52 -7.85
N CYS A 53 -4.65 -9.70 -6.95
CA CYS A 53 -3.49 -10.57 -7.14
C CYS A 53 -3.75 -11.97 -6.56
N LEU A 54 -4.61 -12.74 -7.23
CA LEU A 54 -5.08 -14.07 -6.77
C LEU A 54 -4.10 -15.23 -7.03
N GLY A 55 -2.93 -14.97 -7.63
CA GLY A 55 -1.95 -15.99 -7.97
C GLY A 55 -0.50 -15.47 -7.98
N ASN A 56 0.45 -16.36 -8.30
CA ASN A 56 1.89 -16.11 -8.15
C ASN A 56 2.55 -15.41 -9.37
N ASN A 57 1.76 -14.74 -10.20
CA ASN A 57 2.25 -14.07 -11.41
C ASN A 57 2.61 -12.59 -11.18
N SER A 58 2.32 -12.08 -9.99
CA SER A 58 2.70 -10.74 -9.59
C SER A 58 4.20 -10.65 -9.29
N ILE A 59 4.81 -9.55 -9.73
CA ILE A 59 6.18 -9.19 -9.37
C ILE A 59 6.18 -7.87 -8.59
N TYR A 60 7.13 -7.71 -7.68
CA TYR A 60 7.22 -6.62 -6.74
C TYR A 60 8.51 -5.83 -6.92
N PHE A 61 8.41 -4.53 -6.68
CA PHE A 61 9.52 -3.59 -6.76
C PHE A 61 9.58 -2.81 -5.46
N VAL A 62 10.75 -2.76 -4.84
CA VAL A 62 10.95 -2.09 -3.55
C VAL A 62 11.83 -0.86 -3.72
N GLN A 63 11.39 0.22 -3.05
CA GLN A 63 12.21 1.40 -2.84
C GLN A 63 12.26 1.75 -1.36
N TYR A 64 13.30 2.47 -0.99
CA TYR A 64 13.50 2.96 0.36
C TYR A 64 14.09 4.38 0.33
N LYS A 65 14.00 5.07 1.46
CA LYS A 65 14.73 6.31 1.69
C LYS A 65 14.87 6.60 3.17
N MET A 66 15.87 7.39 3.52
CA MET A 66 15.99 7.98 4.85
C MET A 66 15.01 9.16 4.98
N TYR A 67 14.55 9.44 6.20
CA TYR A 67 13.72 10.60 6.49
C TYR A 67 14.45 11.89 6.12
N GLY A 68 13.73 12.88 5.59
CA GLY A 68 14.33 14.11 5.05
C GLY A 68 14.90 13.99 3.63
N GLU A 69 15.24 12.78 3.16
CA GLU A 69 15.63 12.60 1.75
C GLU A 69 14.43 12.81 0.82
N ARG A 70 14.67 13.53 -0.28
CA ARG A 70 13.67 13.76 -1.33
C ARG A 70 13.56 12.58 -2.28
N GLN A 71 14.70 12.00 -2.63
CA GLN A 71 14.80 10.94 -3.64
C GLN A 71 14.56 9.57 -3.02
N TRP A 72 13.92 8.69 -3.80
CA TRP A 72 13.77 7.28 -3.46
C TRP A 72 14.89 6.47 -4.11
N LYS A 73 15.43 5.51 -3.38
CA LYS A 73 16.46 4.58 -3.88
C LYS A 73 15.80 3.22 -4.19
N ASN A 74 16.17 2.63 -5.32
CA ASN A 74 15.76 1.27 -5.66
C ASN A 74 16.55 0.28 -4.82
N LYS A 75 15.87 -0.77 -4.35
CA LYS A 75 16.57 -1.96 -3.85
C LYS A 75 16.71 -2.94 -5.01
N GLU A 76 17.87 -2.92 -5.66
CA GLU A 76 18.12 -3.68 -6.89
C GLU A 76 17.86 -5.19 -6.73
N THR A 77 18.23 -5.78 -5.59
CA THR A 77 17.97 -7.21 -5.31
C THR A 77 16.49 -7.54 -5.08
N CYS A 78 15.65 -6.51 -4.91
CA CYS A 78 14.21 -6.63 -4.75
C CYS A 78 13.45 -5.94 -5.89
N TRP A 79 14.08 -5.83 -7.07
CA TRP A 79 13.51 -5.20 -8.25
C TRP A 79 12.97 -6.25 -9.22
N GLY A 80 11.69 -6.62 -9.07
CA GLY A 80 11.03 -7.64 -9.88
C GLY A 80 10.99 -9.02 -9.23
N ILE A 81 10.90 -9.06 -7.90
CA ILE A 81 10.85 -10.30 -7.11
C ILE A 81 9.42 -10.84 -6.96
N ARG A 82 9.24 -12.12 -6.63
CA ARG A 82 7.91 -12.72 -6.40
C ARG A 82 7.58 -12.90 -4.92
N GLU A 83 8.61 -12.80 -4.09
CA GLU A 83 8.54 -12.87 -2.65
C GLU A 83 7.74 -11.70 -2.08
N PHE A 84 7.11 -11.93 -0.93
CA PHE A 84 6.34 -10.91 -0.21
C PHE A 84 7.16 -10.17 0.85
N PHE A 85 8.49 -10.21 0.70
CA PHE A 85 9.41 -9.57 1.61
C PHE A 85 10.67 -9.10 0.88
N CYS A 86 11.37 -8.15 1.50
CA CYS A 86 12.65 -7.65 1.02
C CYS A 86 13.54 -7.27 2.19
N ASP A 87 14.80 -7.71 2.16
CA ASP A 87 15.79 -7.34 3.16
C ASP A 87 16.33 -5.93 2.89
N LEU A 88 16.12 -5.03 3.85
CA LEU A 88 16.60 -3.66 3.85
C LEU A 88 17.60 -3.39 4.99
N THR A 89 18.20 -4.43 5.57
CA THR A 89 19.11 -4.33 6.72
C THR A 89 20.29 -3.39 6.44
N ASN A 90 20.96 -3.56 5.30
CA ASN A 90 22.11 -2.74 4.94
C ASN A 90 21.71 -1.28 4.66
N GLU A 91 20.54 -1.10 4.06
CA GLU A 91 19.95 0.20 3.71
C GLU A 91 19.47 0.99 4.93
N THR A 92 19.25 0.29 6.05
CA THR A 92 18.77 0.83 7.32
C THR A 92 19.79 0.62 8.45
N SER A 93 21.08 0.64 8.07
CA SER A 93 22.21 0.38 8.97
C SER A 93 22.46 1.49 9.99
N ASP A 94 22.07 2.74 9.70
CA ASP A 94 22.06 3.80 10.70
C ASP A 94 20.81 3.66 11.57
N ILE A 95 21.00 3.05 12.73
CA ILE A 95 19.89 2.65 13.61
C ILE A 95 19.11 3.81 14.22
N TRP A 96 19.69 5.02 14.23
CA TRP A 96 19.08 6.22 14.81
C TRP A 96 18.22 6.99 13.82
N GLU A 97 18.47 6.78 12.52
CA GLU A 97 17.76 7.48 11.48
C GLU A 97 16.39 6.87 11.21
N PRO A 98 15.34 7.69 10.97
CA PRO A 98 14.07 7.19 10.50
C PRO A 98 14.09 6.88 9.00
N TYR A 99 13.36 5.86 8.58
CA TYR A 99 13.26 5.42 7.20
C TYR A 99 11.81 5.24 6.76
N TYR A 100 11.63 5.24 5.43
CA TYR A 100 10.42 4.77 4.77
C TYR A 100 10.78 3.69 3.75
N GLY A 101 9.94 2.66 3.68
CA GLY A 101 9.92 1.68 2.61
C GLY A 101 8.66 1.87 1.77
N ARG A 102 8.73 1.53 0.48
CA ARG A 102 7.54 1.42 -0.36
C ARG A 102 7.68 0.28 -1.34
N VAL A 103 6.55 -0.31 -1.68
CA VAL A 103 6.46 -1.41 -2.64
C VAL A 103 5.34 -1.14 -3.64
N LYS A 104 5.55 -1.54 -4.89
CA LYS A 104 4.50 -1.62 -5.91
C LYS A 104 4.50 -3.00 -6.54
N THR A 105 3.37 -3.37 -7.12
CA THR A 105 3.20 -4.61 -7.88
C THR A 105 3.20 -4.31 -9.37
N ALA A 106 3.61 -5.28 -10.18
CA ALA A 106 3.17 -5.39 -11.57
C ALA A 106 2.51 -6.74 -11.83
N LEU A 107 1.43 -6.73 -12.62
CA LEU A 107 0.74 -7.93 -13.09
C LEU A 107 0.37 -7.74 -14.56
N ALA A 108 0.80 -8.68 -15.42
CA ALA A 108 0.57 -8.62 -16.86
C ALA A 108 0.97 -7.27 -17.51
N GLY A 109 2.08 -6.68 -17.06
CA GLY A 109 2.59 -5.39 -17.55
C GLY A 109 1.91 -4.16 -16.94
N ILE A 110 0.84 -4.33 -16.16
CA ILE A 110 0.15 -3.23 -15.47
C ILE A 110 0.79 -3.02 -14.09
N HIS A 111 1.22 -1.79 -13.80
CA HIS A 111 1.78 -1.42 -12.50
C HIS A 111 0.72 -0.83 -11.56
N SER A 112 0.80 -1.21 -10.28
CA SER A 112 0.06 -0.53 -9.22
C SER A 112 0.71 0.82 -8.87
N GLY A 113 -0.03 1.64 -8.12
CA GLY A 113 0.60 2.71 -7.33
C GLY A 113 1.57 2.16 -6.27
N TRP A 114 2.35 3.04 -5.66
CA TRP A 114 3.22 2.69 -4.54
C TRP A 114 2.41 2.64 -3.23
N THR A 115 2.61 1.59 -2.43
CA THR A 115 2.16 1.55 -1.03
C THR A 115 3.37 1.75 -0.12
N MET A 116 3.31 2.78 0.72
CA MET A 116 4.40 3.18 1.62
C MET A 116 4.15 2.68 3.04
N THR A 117 5.22 2.39 3.78
CA THR A 117 5.15 2.12 5.21
C THR A 117 4.83 3.37 6.02
N GLN A 118 4.45 3.16 7.28
CA GLN A 118 4.66 4.18 8.30
C GLN A 118 6.15 4.45 8.52
N ARG A 119 6.47 5.51 9.25
CA ARG A 119 7.86 5.83 9.62
C ARG A 119 8.44 4.69 10.46
N PHE A 120 9.57 4.17 10.03
CA PHE A 120 10.31 3.10 10.71
C PHE A 120 11.58 3.67 11.33
N ILE A 121 11.88 3.34 12.58
CA ILE A 121 13.13 3.72 13.23
C ILE A 121 13.73 2.45 13.85
N PRO A 122 14.87 1.95 13.34
CA PRO A 122 15.43 0.66 13.77
C PRO A 122 15.64 0.57 15.29
N TRP A 123 16.11 1.65 15.93
CA TRP A 123 16.34 1.70 17.37
C TRP A 123 15.08 1.40 18.19
N TRP A 124 13.94 2.00 17.83
CA TRP A 124 12.69 1.92 18.59
C TRP A 124 11.94 0.61 18.36
N GLU A 125 12.09 -0.01 17.19
CA GLU A 125 11.37 -1.25 16.88
C GLU A 125 11.94 -2.49 17.61
N ARG A 126 13.20 -2.44 18.08
CA ARG A 126 13.76 -3.51 18.92
C ARG A 126 12.98 -3.69 20.23
N ALA A 127 12.48 -2.60 20.81
CA ALA A 127 11.84 -2.61 22.11
C ALA A 127 10.47 -3.29 22.12
N LYS A 128 9.87 -3.56 20.95
CA LYS A 128 8.59 -4.29 20.83
C LYS A 128 8.76 -5.81 20.75
N GLY A 129 10.00 -6.30 20.73
CA GLY A 129 10.34 -7.71 20.58
C GLY A 129 10.76 -8.42 21.88
N VAL A 130 10.39 -7.90 23.05
CA VAL A 130 10.55 -8.56 24.36
C VAL A 130 9.17 -8.94 24.90
#